data_AF-A0A4V1SKE0-F1
#
_entry.id   AF-A0A4V1SKE0-F1
#
_cell.length_a   1.000
_cell.length_b   1.000
_cell.length_c   1.000
_cell.angle_alpha   90.00
_cell.angle_beta   90.00
_cell.angle_gamma   90.00
#
_symmetry.space_group_name_H-M   'P 1'
#
loop_
_entity.id
_entity.type
_entity.pdbx_description
1 polymer ?
#
loop_
_entity_poly.entity_id
_entity_poly.type
_entity_poly.pdbx_seq_one_letter_code
_entity_poly.pdbx_strand_id
1 'polypeptide(L)'
;MKNEKNIAILKEMAESVRTCMFTTFSSSDEMGSRPMGTAKIEDDGSLWFYTNEYSPKSKEISKENNVLLAYSDPSNNTYLTVKGKAELVDDQVRKEAYFSPFVKA
;
A
#
# COMPACT_ATOMS: atom_id res chain seq x y z
N MET A 1 -9.36 9.58 17.71
CA MET A 1 -8.11 8.97 18.22
C MET A 1 -7.71 7.84 17.28
N LYS A 2 -6.48 7.86 16.75
CA LYS A 2 -5.92 6.69 16.07
C LYS A 2 -5.79 5.58 17.12
N ASN A 3 -6.23 4.36 16.81
CA ASN A 3 -6.15 3.22 17.72
C ASN A 3 -4.76 2.57 17.56
N GLU A 4 -3.83 2.90 18.46
CA GLU A 4 -2.44 2.44 18.43
C GLU A 4 -2.32 0.91 18.39
N LYS A 5 -3.19 0.20 19.12
CA LYS A 5 -3.25 -1.26 19.09
C LYS A 5 -3.57 -1.79 17.70
N ASN A 6 -4.51 -1.17 17.00
CA ASN A 6 -4.87 -1.59 15.64
C ASN A 6 -3.76 -1.28 14.63
N ILE A 7 -3.03 -0.17 14.81
CA ILE A 7 -1.88 0.17 13.97
C ILE A 7 -0.75 -0.85 14.16
N ALA A 8 -0.48 -1.26 15.40
CA ALA A 8 0.51 -2.29 15.69
C ALA A 8 0.16 -3.63 15.01
N ILE A 9 -1.10 -4.06 15.11
CA ILE A 9 -1.59 -5.28 14.44
C ILE A 9 -1.48 -5.17 12.91
N LEU A 10 -1.90 -4.03 12.33
CA LEU A 10 -1.78 -3.78 10.90
C LEU A 10 -0.32 -3.89 10.44
N LYS A 11 0.59 -3.26 11.19
CA LYS A 11 2.03 -3.24 10.89
C LYS A 11 2.60 -4.65 10.92
N GLU A 12 2.33 -5.40 11.99
CA GLU A 12 2.78 -6.79 12.15
C GLU A 12 2.32 -7.68 10.99
N MET A 13 1.02 -7.64 10.66
CA MET A 13 0.43 -8.47 9.61
C MET A 13 0.91 -8.07 8.20
N ALA A 14 1.05 -6.78 7.92
CA ALA A 14 1.48 -6.32 6.60
C ALA A 14 2.99 -6.52 6.39
N GLU A 15 3.81 -6.37 7.44
CA GLU A 15 5.25 -6.65 7.39
C GLU A 15 5.56 -8.15 7.20
N SER A 16 4.73 -9.04 7.73
CA SER A 16 4.90 -10.50 7.55
C SER A 16 4.61 -10.94 6.11
N VAL A 17 3.55 -10.41 5.48
CA VAL A 17 3.15 -10.77 4.11
C VAL A 17 3.96 -10.01 3.05
N ARG A 18 4.36 -8.76 3.33
CA ARG A 18 5.13 -7.81 2.48
C ARG A 18 4.46 -7.35 1.19
N THR A 19 3.85 -8.24 0.43
CA THR A 19 3.18 -7.93 -0.84
C THR A 19 1.67 -7.92 -0.64
N CYS A 20 1.00 -6.85 -1.07
CA CYS A 20 -0.46 -6.79 -1.12
C CYS A 20 -0.97 -6.76 -2.55
N MET A 21 -2.23 -7.13 -2.74
CA MET A 21 -3.01 -6.69 -3.89
C MET A 21 -3.47 -5.25 -3.66
N PHE A 22 -2.91 -4.31 -4.44
CA PHE A 22 -3.25 -2.90 -4.43
C PHE A 22 -4.35 -2.63 -5.45
N THR A 23 -5.55 -2.38 -4.94
CA THR A 23 -6.75 -2.11 -5.72
C THR A 23 -7.06 -0.62 -5.72
N THR A 24 -7.19 -0.04 -6.91
CA THR A 24 -7.78 1.29 -7.11
C THR A 24 -9.15 1.15 -7.74
N PHE A 25 -9.90 2.24 -7.73
CA PHE A 25 -11.20 2.35 -8.35
C PHE A 25 -11.16 3.43 -9.42
N SER A 26 -11.94 3.27 -10.48
CA SER A 26 -12.18 4.30 -11.47
C SER A 26 -13.55 4.94 -11.26
N SER A 27 -13.77 6.10 -11.89
CA SER A 27 -15.07 6.79 -11.89
C SER A 27 -16.18 6.02 -12.62
N SER A 28 -15.86 4.94 -13.34
CA SER A 28 -16.81 4.08 -14.06
C SER A 28 -17.13 2.78 -13.31
N ASP A 29 -16.89 2.72 -12.00
CA ASP A 29 -17.06 1.53 -11.15
C ASP A 29 -16.16 0.34 -11.55
N GLU A 30 -15.13 0.58 -12.37
CA GLU A 30 -14.11 -0.42 -12.67
C GLU A 30 -13.06 -0.45 -11.57
N MET A 31 -12.54 -1.65 -11.27
CA MET A 31 -11.47 -1.83 -10.30
C MET A 31 -10.24 -2.47 -10.94
N GLY A 32 -9.07 -1.90 -10.65
CA GLY A 32 -7.78 -2.42 -11.09
C GLY A 32 -6.97 -2.90 -9.89
N SER A 33 -6.65 -4.19 -9.84
CA SER A 33 -5.82 -4.76 -8.77
C SER A 33 -4.51 -5.32 -9.31
N ARG A 34 -3.42 -5.12 -8.55
CA ARG A 34 -2.08 -5.65 -8.88
C ARG A 34 -1.25 -5.87 -7.63
N PRO A 35 -0.31 -6.84 -7.65
CA PRO A 35 0.63 -7.01 -6.56
C PRO A 35 1.52 -5.77 -6.42
N MET A 36 1.74 -5.32 -5.19
CA MET A 36 2.68 -4.27 -4.84
C MET A 36 3.42 -4.62 -3.55
N GLY A 37 4.74 -4.43 -3.55
CA GLY A 37 5.57 -4.57 -2.35
C GLY A 37 5.44 -3.36 -1.44
N THR A 38 5.15 -3.61 -0.17
CA THR A 38 5.11 -2.56 0.87
C THR A 38 6.54 -2.14 1.18
N ALA A 39 6.89 -0.90 0.85
CA ALA A 39 8.25 -0.37 1.04
C ALA A 39 8.52 -0.04 2.51
N LYS A 40 7.54 0.61 3.14
CA LYS A 40 7.62 1.04 4.53
C LYS A 40 6.24 1.13 5.14
N ILE A 41 6.13 0.78 6.42
CA ILE A 41 4.99 1.11 7.27
C ILE A 41 5.50 2.04 8.37
N GLU A 42 4.94 3.24 8.45
CA GLU A 42 5.27 4.23 9.48
C GLU A 42 4.47 3.98 10.76
N ASP A 43 4.95 4.51 11.88
CA ASP A 43 4.34 4.28 13.20
C ASP A 43 2.94 4.89 13.34
N ASP A 44 2.59 5.81 12.44
CA ASP A 44 1.27 6.42 12.38
C ASP A 44 0.26 5.61 11.54
N GLY A 45 0.70 4.47 10.98
CA GLY A 45 -0.09 3.56 10.15
C GLY A 45 -0.03 3.84 8.64
N SER A 46 0.79 4.79 8.19
CA SER A 46 0.95 5.07 6.75
C SER A 46 1.74 3.97 6.05
N LEU A 47 1.22 3.49 4.91
CA LEU A 47 1.86 2.46 4.08
C LEU A 47 2.42 3.10 2.81
N TRP A 48 3.71 2.90 2.57
CA TRP A 48 4.43 3.47 1.45
C TRP A 48 4.74 2.42 0.41
N PHE A 49 4.59 2.82 -0.86
CA PHE A 49 4.81 1.99 -2.03
C PHE A 49 5.58 2.78 -3.08
N TYR A 50 6.44 2.11 -3.84
CA TYR A 50 7.03 2.72 -5.03
C TYR A 50 6.10 2.59 -6.21
N THR A 51 6.06 3.62 -7.05
CA THR A 51 5.35 3.57 -8.32
C THR A 51 6.01 4.47 -9.36
N ASN A 52 5.74 4.17 -10.63
CA ASN A 52 6.08 5.06 -11.73
C ASN A 52 4.96 6.09 -11.90
N GLU A 53 5.32 7.37 -12.01
CA GLU A 53 4.37 8.48 -12.20
C GLU A 53 3.45 8.28 -13.42
N TYR A 54 3.92 7.61 -14.47
CA TYR A 54 3.17 7.37 -15.70
C TYR A 54 2.31 6.09 -15.67
N SER A 55 2.33 5.36 -14.56
CA SER A 55 1.58 4.10 -14.45
C SER A 55 0.06 4.34 -14.45
N PRO A 56 -0.75 3.34 -14.89
CA PRO A 56 -2.21 3.45 -14.83
C PRO A 56 -2.74 3.74 -13.42
N LYS A 57 -2.14 3.15 -12.38
CA LYS A 57 -2.56 3.39 -10.98
C LYS A 57 -2.31 4.81 -10.53
N SER A 58 -1.21 5.44 -10.95
CA SER A 58 -0.95 6.84 -10.63
C SER A 58 -2.05 7.73 -11.23
N LYS A 59 -2.44 7.48 -12.49
CA LYS A 59 -3.55 8.19 -13.14
C LYS A 59 -4.90 7.95 -12.47
N GLU A 60 -5.16 6.71 -12.02
CA GLU A 60 -6.37 6.34 -11.28
C GLU A 60 -6.43 7.08 -9.94
N ILE A 61 -5.35 7.02 -9.13
CA ILE A 61 -5.24 7.67 -7.82
C ILE A 61 -5.42 9.20 -7.91
N SER A 62 -4.87 9.83 -8.94
CA SER A 62 -5.02 11.28 -9.16
C SER A 62 -6.47 11.70 -9.44
N LYS A 63 -7.33 10.78 -9.89
CA LYS A 63 -8.75 11.04 -10.13
C LYS A 63 -9.60 10.61 -8.94
N GLU A 64 -9.36 9.41 -8.44
CA GLU A 64 -10.06 8.79 -7.33
C GLU A 64 -9.05 8.18 -6.37
N ASN A 65 -8.93 8.76 -5.18
CA ASN A 65 -7.89 8.38 -4.24
C ASN A 65 -8.28 7.23 -3.31
N ASN A 66 -9.51 6.71 -3.40
CA ASN A 66 -9.92 5.55 -2.62
C ASN A 66 -9.16 4.31 -3.10
N VAL A 67 -8.60 3.56 -2.15
CA VAL A 67 -7.85 2.33 -2.43
C VAL A 67 -8.19 1.25 -1.44
N LEU A 68 -7.96 0.01 -1.85
CA LEU A 68 -8.05 -1.17 -1.00
C LEU A 68 -6.75 -1.98 -1.12
N LEU A 69 -6.16 -2.30 0.02
CA LEU A 69 -5.00 -3.19 0.11
C LEU A 69 -5.48 -4.52 0.69
N ALA A 70 -5.15 -5.62 0.02
CA ALA A 70 -5.41 -6.96 0.53
C ALA A 70 -4.09 -7.73 0.69
N TYR A 71 -3.79 -8.15 1.91
CA TYR A 71 -2.67 -9.04 2.23
C TYR A 71 -3.20 -10.42 2.55
N SER A 72 -2.55 -11.45 2.03
CA SER A 72 -2.91 -12.85 2.27
C SER A 72 -1.67 -13.73 2.36
N ASP A 73 -1.56 -14.47 3.45
CA ASP A 73 -0.64 -15.60 3.61
C ASP A 73 -1.43 -16.79 4.17
N PRO A 74 -1.93 -17.67 3.28
CA PRO A 74 -2.70 -18.84 3.69
C PRO A 74 -1.92 -19.83 4.55
N SER A 75 -0.59 -19.92 4.39
CA SER A 75 0.25 -20.83 5.17
C SER A 75 0.31 -20.44 6.64
N ASN A 76 0.26 -19.14 6.93
CA ASN A 76 0.22 -18.58 8.28
C ASN A 76 -1.17 -18.10 8.72
N ASN A 77 -2.22 -18.47 7.98
CA ASN A 77 -3.61 -18.05 8.24
C ASN A 77 -3.77 -16.53 8.46
N THR A 78 -3.00 -15.73 7.73
CA THR A 78 -2.96 -14.26 7.89
C THR A 78 -3.70 -13.60 6.73
N TYR A 79 -4.74 -12.83 7.05
CA TYR A 79 -5.54 -12.10 6.07
C TYR A 79 -5.85 -10.70 6.60
N LEU A 80 -5.46 -9.68 5.85
CA LEU A 80 -5.67 -8.29 6.21
C LEU A 80 -6.23 -7.53 5.02
N THR A 81 -7.29 -6.76 5.26
CA THR A 81 -7.81 -5.79 4.28
C THR A 81 -7.75 -4.39 4.89
N VAL A 82 -7.16 -3.45 4.16
CA VAL A 82 -7.05 -2.05 4.56
C VAL A 82 -7.75 -1.20 3.52
N LYS A 83 -8.72 -0.40 3.94
CA LYS A 83 -9.34 0.64 3.11
C LYS A 83 -8.72 1.98 3.49
N GLY A 84 -8.35 2.78 2.50
CA GLY A 84 -7.70 4.05 2.77
C GLY A 84 -7.77 4.99 1.57
N LYS A 85 -7.09 6.13 1.74
CA LYS A 85 -6.84 7.07 0.65
C LYS A 85 -5.36 7.04 0.30
N ALA A 86 -5.06 7.01 -1.00
CA ALA A 86 -3.70 7.10 -1.50
C ALA A 86 -3.36 8.52 -1.94
N GLU A 87 -2.09 8.90 -1.81
CA GLU A 87 -1.56 10.15 -2.30
C GLU A 87 -0.29 9.86 -3.10
N LEU A 88 -0.10 10.58 -4.21
CA LEU A 88 1.16 10.56 -4.94
C LEU A 88 2.09 11.60 -4.31
N VAL A 89 3.22 11.13 -3.78
CA VAL A 89 4.20 11.99 -3.12
C VAL A 89 5.53 11.86 -3.85
N ASP A 90 6.11 13.00 -4.24
CA ASP A 90 7.45 13.09 -4.79
C ASP A 90 8.42 13.65 -3.73
N ASP A 91 9.04 12.75 -2.98
CA ASP A 91 9.97 13.10 -1.89
C ASP A 91 11.27 12.30 -2.03
N GLN A 92 12.34 12.99 -2.38
CA GLN A 92 13.66 12.38 -2.60
C GLN A 92 14.24 11.76 -1.32
N VAL A 93 14.03 12.39 -0.16
CA VAL A 93 14.55 11.89 1.13
C VAL A 93 13.89 10.56 1.48
N ARG A 94 12.57 10.47 1.31
CA ARG A 94 11.82 9.21 1.54
C ARG A 94 12.20 8.13 0.54
N LYS A 95 12.39 8.48 -0.75
CA LYS A 95 12.84 7.52 -1.77
C LYS A 95 14.21 6.90 -1.42
N GLU A 96 15.12 7.68 -0.86
CA GLU A 96 16.42 7.14 -0.42
C GLU A 96 16.28 6.30 0.85
N ALA A 97 15.50 6.78 1.82
CA ALA A 97 15.32 6.11 3.12
C ALA A 97 14.56 4.77 3.02
N TYR A 98 13.59 4.66 2.11
CA TYR A 98 12.73 3.47 2.01
C TYR A 98 13.17 2.49 0.91
N PHE A 99 14.26 2.79 0.21
CA PHE A 99 14.77 1.92 -0.84
C PHE A 99 15.31 0.62 -0.24
N SER A 100 14.91 -0.51 -0.83
CA SER A 100 15.48 -1.83 -0.52
C SER A 100 15.53 -2.70 -1.78
N PRO A 101 16.38 -3.74 -1.83
CA PRO A 101 16.41 -4.66 -2.98
C PRO A 101 15.06 -5.32 -3.27
N PHE A 102 14.20 -5.47 -2.25
CA PHE A 102 12.87 -6.07 -2.37
C PHE A 102 11.91 -5.24 -3.23
N VAL A 103 11.91 -3.90 -3.07
CA VAL A 103 11.01 -3.00 -3.81
C VAL A 103 11.50 -2.67 -5.23
N LYS A 104 12.70 -3.14 -5.59
CA LYS A 104 13.28 -2.96 -6.94
C LYS A 104 12.74 -3.99 -7.96
N ALA A 105 12.17 -5.10 -7.48
CA ALA A 105 11.79 -6.26 -8.29
C ALA A 105 10.44 -6.08 -9.01
#